data_AF-A0A1T5BW69-F1
#
_entry.id   AF-A0A1T5BW69-F1
#
_cell.length_a   1.000
_cell.length_b   1.000
_cell.length_c   1.000
_cell.angle_alpha   90.00
_cell.angle_beta   90.00
_cell.angle_gamma   90.00
#
_symmetry.space_group_name_H-M   'P 1'
#
loop_
_entity.id
_entity.type
_entity.pdbx_description
1 polymer ?
#
loop_
_entity_poly.entity_id
_entity_poly.type
_entity_poly.pdbx_seq_one_letter_code
_entity_poly.pdbx_strand_id
1 'polypeptide(L)'
;MPFEAFLNELKAAMKNVFHVRGDIDQMALKRGMPPFVMREIMNVNPLSVGIPVEYGGRGCKMEENISLLAAASYESLALSLTFGINSALFLQPVAKYANEESKKHVFDRFINNQNMGGLMITEPDFGSDALNMQSSFSENDGNYHIQGTKHWAGLTGWADFWLLTAREMSPEGKLKRDIDFFICDVNEPNQQIKVDEVYENLGLYQIPYGRNILDVQIPSSRRLIPETTGVKMMLDLLHRSRMQFPGMAMGFIHRLMDESIAHARDRQIGGRNLLSYDQVQQRLARLQAYFTITSAMCHNSSKVAGIENDLSLNGLEANSVKSVVTDMMQEAAQSATQLVGAQAYKINHIAGRGITDSRPFQIFEGSNDILYAQISEGLVKLMKKAKEFNLFNSLKSNSLTSNASERLKSILDFKIETSLPQRKMVELGQVVGRVVCMEQVLKLGAKGFNGQLIENAVKVLEQEIEMLMSGYHHTGQVNAIEVYNNESNWREFL
;
A
#
# COMPACT_ATOMS: atom_id res chain seq x y z
N MET A 1 -3.07 2.29 28.61
CA MET A 1 -4.43 1.90 28.19
C MET A 1 -4.38 0.66 27.29
N PRO A 2 -5.22 -0.37 27.53
CA PRO A 2 -5.34 -1.54 26.65
C PRO A 2 -5.66 -1.14 25.19
N PHE A 3 -5.22 -1.93 24.21
CA PHE A 3 -5.38 -1.58 22.79
C PHE A 3 -6.85 -1.46 22.36
N GLU A 4 -7.72 -2.37 22.78
CA GLU A 4 -9.15 -2.30 22.44
C GLU A 4 -9.82 -1.03 22.96
N ALA A 5 -9.47 -0.58 24.17
CA ALA A 5 -9.99 0.67 24.71
C ALA A 5 -9.52 1.88 23.89
N PHE A 6 -8.23 1.91 23.54
CA PHE A 6 -7.66 2.93 22.65
C PHE A 6 -8.34 2.96 21.28
N LEU A 7 -8.51 1.79 20.65
CA LEU A 7 -9.12 1.69 19.33
C LEU A 7 -10.58 2.13 19.34
N ASN A 8 -11.32 1.82 20.41
CA ASN A 8 -12.70 2.27 20.58
C ASN A 8 -12.79 3.79 20.78
N GLU A 9 -11.87 4.38 21.55
CA GLU A 9 -11.77 5.84 21.71
C GLU A 9 -11.49 6.52 20.36
N LEU A 10 -10.56 5.99 19.57
CA LEU A 10 -10.25 6.52 18.25
C LEU A 10 -11.45 6.41 17.30
N LYS A 11 -12.12 5.26 17.26
CA LYS A 11 -13.35 5.07 16.47
C LYS A 11 -14.44 6.05 16.88
N ALA A 12 -14.61 6.30 18.18
CA ALA A 12 -15.56 7.28 18.69
C ALA A 12 -15.20 8.71 18.25
N ALA A 13 -13.92 9.09 18.31
CA ALA A 13 -13.44 10.38 17.85
C ALA A 13 -13.68 10.58 16.35
N MET A 14 -13.31 9.59 15.51
CA MET A 14 -13.56 9.61 14.07
C MET A 14 -15.05 9.71 13.76
N LYS A 15 -15.89 8.91 14.42
CA LYS A 15 -17.34 8.96 14.26
C LYS A 15 -17.92 10.34 14.60
N ASN A 16 -17.45 10.93 15.70
CA ASN A 16 -17.90 12.25 16.13
C ASN A 16 -17.59 13.34 15.07
N VAL A 17 -16.36 13.36 14.55
CA VAL A 17 -15.95 14.40 13.60
C VAL A 17 -16.51 14.18 12.19
N PHE A 18 -16.63 12.92 11.74
CA PHE A 18 -17.06 12.60 10.37
C PHE A 18 -18.56 12.46 10.18
N HIS A 19 -19.32 12.11 11.23
CA HIS A 19 -20.75 11.81 11.11
C HIS A 19 -21.67 12.56 12.08
N VAL A 20 -21.16 13.10 13.19
CA VAL A 20 -21.98 13.83 14.17
C VAL A 20 -21.86 15.34 13.98
N ARG A 21 -20.63 15.85 13.92
CA ARG A 21 -20.35 17.29 13.79
C ARG A 21 -20.18 17.74 12.35
N GLY A 22 -19.95 16.80 11.44
CA GLY A 22 -19.84 17.07 10.03
C GLY A 22 -20.25 15.86 9.22
N ASP A 23 -19.97 15.94 7.92
CA ASP A 23 -20.31 14.93 6.94
C ASP A 23 -19.06 14.69 6.08
N ILE A 24 -18.47 13.50 6.21
CA ILE A 24 -17.27 13.11 5.48
C ILE A 24 -17.45 13.20 3.97
N ASP A 25 -18.64 12.92 3.45
CA ASP A 25 -18.90 12.96 2.01
C ASP A 25 -18.91 14.39 1.47
N GLN A 26 -19.27 15.37 2.31
CA GLN A 26 -19.13 16.79 1.98
C GLN A 26 -17.70 17.30 2.16
N MET A 27 -17.01 16.84 3.22
CA MET A 27 -15.63 17.23 3.49
C MET A 27 -14.69 16.75 2.37
N ALA A 28 -14.90 15.53 1.86
CA ALA A 28 -14.09 14.94 0.80
C ALA A 28 -14.19 15.68 -0.56
N LEU A 29 -15.12 16.63 -0.72
CA LEU A 29 -15.21 17.49 -1.91
C LEU A 29 -14.17 18.61 -1.93
N LYS A 30 -13.50 18.86 -0.81
CA LYS A 30 -12.49 19.92 -0.67
C LYS A 30 -11.12 19.30 -0.46
N ARG A 31 -10.09 19.94 -1.01
CA ARG A 31 -8.70 19.56 -0.76
C ARG A 31 -8.33 19.86 0.69
N GLY A 32 -7.62 18.91 1.30
CA GLY A 32 -7.20 18.93 2.70
C GLY A 32 -8.26 18.39 3.68
N MET A 33 -7.78 17.94 4.84
CA MET A 33 -8.59 17.65 6.00
C MET A 33 -8.90 18.95 6.78
N PRO A 34 -10.14 19.19 7.22
CA PRO A 34 -10.43 20.33 8.10
C PRO A 34 -9.57 20.29 9.38
N PRO A 35 -8.98 21.42 9.83
CA PRO A 35 -8.07 21.41 10.97
C PRO A 35 -8.67 20.85 12.27
N PHE A 36 -9.97 21.08 12.52
CA PHE A 36 -10.63 20.54 13.72
C PHE A 36 -10.73 19.00 13.69
N VAL A 37 -10.95 18.41 12.50
CA VAL A 37 -11.04 16.95 12.31
C VAL A 37 -9.69 16.33 12.64
N MET A 38 -8.62 16.85 12.03
CA MET A 38 -7.27 16.34 12.26
C MET A 38 -6.88 16.48 13.73
N ARG A 39 -7.07 17.66 14.33
CA ARG A 39 -6.74 17.90 15.75
C ARG A 39 -7.45 16.94 16.70
N GLU A 40 -8.76 16.71 16.53
CA GLU A 40 -9.50 15.84 17.45
C GLU A 40 -9.16 14.37 17.30
N ILE A 41 -8.89 13.91 16.08
CA ILE A 41 -8.40 12.56 15.84
C ILE A 41 -6.98 12.41 16.42
N MET A 42 -6.10 13.38 16.21
CA MET A 42 -4.73 13.38 16.69
C MET A 42 -4.62 13.51 18.21
N ASN A 43 -5.62 14.10 18.90
CA ASN A 43 -5.69 14.14 20.37
C ASN A 43 -5.74 12.75 21.02
N VAL A 44 -6.18 11.72 20.29
CA VAL A 44 -6.17 10.32 20.76
C VAL A 44 -4.77 9.69 20.62
N ASN A 45 -3.81 10.43 20.05
CA ASN A 45 -2.46 9.96 19.74
C ASN A 45 -2.42 8.67 18.90
N PRO A 46 -3.09 8.62 17.73
CA PRO A 46 -3.15 7.44 16.88
C PRO A 46 -1.75 6.93 16.48
N LEU A 47 -0.82 7.86 16.23
CA LEU A 47 0.55 7.54 15.80
C LEU A 47 1.42 6.87 16.90
N SER A 48 0.95 6.82 18.15
CA SER A 48 1.63 6.09 19.23
C SER A 48 1.82 4.60 18.94
N VAL A 49 1.02 4.01 18.03
CA VAL A 49 1.21 2.62 17.57
C VAL A 49 2.54 2.39 16.85
N GLY A 50 3.14 3.43 16.29
CA GLY A 50 4.43 3.39 15.59
C GLY A 50 5.62 3.74 16.47
N ILE A 51 5.42 3.95 17.78
CA ILE A 51 6.45 4.43 18.70
C ILE A 51 6.77 3.34 19.75
N PRO A 52 8.05 3.11 20.11
CA PRO A 52 8.41 2.16 21.17
C PRO A 52 7.87 2.55 22.56
N VAL A 53 7.74 1.58 23.47
CA VAL A 53 7.10 1.78 24.78
C VAL A 53 7.93 2.71 25.67
N GLU A 54 9.26 2.60 25.61
CA GLU A 54 10.21 3.42 26.35
C GLU A 54 10.13 4.92 25.99
N TYR A 55 9.52 5.25 24.84
CA TYR A 55 9.28 6.62 24.38
C TYR A 55 7.80 7.04 24.56
N GLY A 56 7.02 6.33 25.38
CA GLY A 56 5.61 6.63 25.63
C GLY A 56 4.64 6.10 24.56
N GLY A 57 5.14 5.32 23.60
CA GLY A 57 4.35 4.68 22.56
C GLY A 57 3.74 3.33 22.96
N ARG A 58 3.29 2.58 21.94
CA ARG A 58 2.61 1.28 22.11
C ARG A 58 3.45 0.08 21.66
N GLY A 59 4.71 0.31 21.30
CA GLY A 59 5.69 -0.76 21.04
C GLY A 59 5.77 -1.23 19.59
N CYS A 60 5.37 -0.41 18.61
CA CYS A 60 5.51 -0.71 17.18
C CYS A 60 4.88 -2.05 16.73
N LYS A 61 3.86 -2.55 17.46
CA LYS A 61 3.28 -3.86 17.18
C LYS A 61 2.54 -3.86 15.85
N MET A 62 2.86 -4.82 15.00
CA MET A 62 2.29 -4.91 13.64
C MET A 62 0.76 -5.07 13.67
N GLU A 63 0.23 -5.89 14.58
CA GLU A 63 -1.22 -6.08 14.77
C GLU A 63 -1.96 -4.80 15.18
N GLU A 64 -1.36 -3.96 16.04
CA GLU A 64 -1.95 -2.69 16.46
C GLU A 64 -1.92 -1.65 15.33
N ASN A 65 -0.83 -1.62 14.54
CA ASN A 65 -0.72 -0.77 13.34
C ASN A 65 -1.78 -1.15 12.29
N ILE A 66 -1.88 -2.43 11.91
CA ILE A 66 -2.85 -2.89 10.91
C ILE A 66 -4.30 -2.62 11.37
N SER A 67 -4.58 -2.80 12.66
CA SER A 67 -5.91 -2.55 13.24
C SER A 67 -6.27 -1.05 13.26
N LEU A 68 -5.29 -0.17 13.52
CA LEU A 68 -5.45 1.28 13.38
C LEU A 68 -5.83 1.66 11.93
N LEU A 69 -5.07 1.14 10.96
CA LEU A 69 -5.31 1.42 9.54
C LEU A 69 -6.70 0.92 9.10
N ALA A 70 -7.10 -0.27 9.52
CA ALA A 70 -8.43 -0.81 9.21
C ALA A 70 -9.56 0.05 9.80
N ALA A 71 -9.42 0.53 11.04
CA ALA A 71 -10.41 1.41 11.65
C ALA A 71 -10.49 2.77 10.93
N ALA A 72 -9.34 3.36 10.59
CA ALA A 72 -9.30 4.64 9.89
C ALA A 72 -9.87 4.53 8.46
N SER A 73 -9.54 3.45 7.74
CA SER A 73 -9.91 3.29 6.34
C SER A 73 -11.40 3.01 6.12
N TYR A 74 -12.09 2.48 7.14
CA TYR A 74 -13.55 2.37 7.13
C TYR A 74 -14.22 3.74 7.05
N GLU A 75 -13.61 4.75 7.67
CA GLU A 75 -14.11 6.12 7.66
C GLU A 75 -13.54 6.90 6.47
N SER A 76 -12.20 7.00 6.36
CA SER A 76 -11.50 7.70 5.29
C SER A 76 -10.25 6.94 4.85
N LEU A 77 -10.23 6.51 3.59
CA LEU A 77 -9.05 5.89 2.98
C LEU A 77 -7.84 6.84 3.00
N ALA A 78 -8.08 8.14 2.82
CA ALA A 78 -7.01 9.16 2.90
C ALA A 78 -6.45 9.30 4.31
N LEU A 79 -7.29 9.32 5.36
CA LEU A 79 -6.81 9.32 6.74
C LEU A 79 -5.99 8.08 7.06
N SER A 80 -6.45 6.90 6.61
CA SER A 80 -5.69 5.67 6.79
C SER A 80 -4.33 5.73 6.11
N LEU A 81 -4.25 6.29 4.90
CA LEU A 81 -2.97 6.47 4.22
C LEU A 81 -2.08 7.49 4.95
N THR A 82 -2.63 8.58 5.49
CA THR A 82 -1.91 9.52 6.36
C THR A 82 -1.27 8.80 7.54
N PHE A 83 -2.02 7.93 8.23
CA PHE A 83 -1.47 7.13 9.33
C PHE A 83 -0.40 6.17 8.85
N GLY A 84 -0.59 5.50 7.72
CA GLY A 84 0.44 4.60 7.15
C GLY A 84 1.73 5.32 6.76
N ILE A 85 1.64 6.52 6.17
CA ILE A 85 2.82 7.35 5.87
C ILE A 85 3.59 7.66 7.15
N ASN A 86 2.89 8.08 8.20
CA ASN A 86 3.51 8.42 9.47
C ASN A 86 4.08 7.19 10.19
N SER A 87 3.32 6.10 10.28
CA SER A 87 3.74 4.92 11.05
C SER A 87 4.74 4.06 10.28
N ALA A 88 4.36 3.55 9.11
CA ALA A 88 5.13 2.57 8.37
C ALA A 88 6.33 3.18 7.64
N LEU A 89 6.17 4.37 7.08
CA LEU A 89 7.22 4.99 6.25
C LEU A 89 8.13 5.95 7.02
N PHE A 90 7.76 6.38 8.23
CA PHE A 90 8.57 7.30 9.03
C PHE A 90 8.91 6.73 10.42
N LEU A 91 7.92 6.51 11.29
CA LEU A 91 8.17 6.14 12.69
C LEU A 91 8.83 4.76 12.86
N GLN A 92 8.37 3.74 12.14
CA GLN A 92 8.97 2.40 12.21
C GLN A 92 10.44 2.38 11.73
N PRO A 93 10.80 3.02 10.60
CA PRO A 93 12.20 3.19 10.22
C PRO A 93 13.04 3.92 11.25
N VAL A 94 12.52 5.01 11.84
CA VAL A 94 13.22 5.73 12.93
C VAL A 94 13.43 4.82 14.13
N ALA A 95 12.41 4.06 14.53
CA ALA A 95 12.50 3.13 15.66
C ALA A 95 13.54 2.03 15.43
N LYS A 96 13.64 1.54 14.19
CA LYS A 96 14.55 0.45 13.85
C LYS A 96 15.99 0.89 13.60
N TYR A 97 16.19 2.01 12.91
CA TYR A 97 17.49 2.36 12.32
C TYR A 97 18.10 3.67 12.80
N ALA A 98 17.36 4.54 13.50
CA ALA A 98 17.94 5.76 14.04
C ALA A 98 18.79 5.46 15.28
N ASN A 99 19.68 6.37 15.66
CA ASN A 99 20.32 6.33 16.98
C ASN A 99 19.38 6.85 18.08
N GLU A 100 19.77 6.62 19.34
CA GLU A 100 18.94 6.97 20.50
C GLU A 100 18.67 8.47 20.65
N GLU A 101 19.62 9.33 20.27
CA GLU A 101 19.42 10.78 20.31
C GLU A 101 18.30 11.21 19.35
N SER A 102 18.36 10.74 18.10
CA SER A 102 17.35 11.00 17.09
C SER A 102 15.99 10.40 17.45
N LYS A 103 15.97 9.18 18.00
CA LYS A 103 14.73 8.54 18.48
C LYS A 103 14.05 9.40 19.54
N LYS A 104 14.79 9.83 20.57
CA LYS A 104 14.25 10.65 21.65
C LYS A 104 13.66 11.96 21.12
N HIS A 105 14.41 12.68 20.27
CA HIS A 105 13.96 13.95 19.68
C HIS A 105 12.68 13.79 18.86
N VAL A 106 12.63 12.79 17.98
CA VAL A 106 11.49 12.55 17.10
C VAL A 106 10.27 12.10 17.90
N PHE A 107 10.41 11.08 18.74
CA PHE A 107 9.25 10.46 19.39
C PHE A 107 8.60 11.37 20.43
N ASP A 108 9.38 12.18 21.15
CA ASP A 108 8.84 13.18 22.08
C ASP A 108 7.89 14.16 21.36
N ARG A 109 8.29 14.66 20.19
CA ARG A 109 7.47 15.59 19.41
C ARG A 109 6.23 14.94 18.80
N PHE A 110 6.28 13.67 18.41
CA PHE A 110 5.08 12.95 17.96
C PHE A 110 4.08 12.72 19.09
N ILE A 111 4.54 12.39 20.29
CA ILE A 111 3.67 12.14 21.46
C ILE A 111 3.06 13.44 21.99
N ASN A 112 3.86 14.50 22.09
CA ASN A 112 3.47 15.71 22.81
C ASN A 112 2.96 16.84 21.92
N ASN A 113 3.32 16.86 20.63
CA ASN A 113 3.08 18.01 19.74
C ASN A 113 2.24 17.67 18.50
N GLN A 114 1.75 16.42 18.36
CA GLN A 114 0.97 15.95 17.21
C GLN A 114 1.70 16.12 15.86
N ASN A 115 3.03 16.10 15.90
CA ASN A 115 3.85 16.23 14.70
C ASN A 115 3.56 15.09 13.71
N MET A 116 3.78 15.39 12.43
CA MET A 116 3.72 14.40 11.36
C MET A 116 5.08 14.22 10.69
N GLY A 117 5.25 13.05 10.09
CA GLY A 117 6.42 12.69 9.31
C GLY A 117 6.06 12.04 7.98
N GLY A 118 7.04 11.96 7.08
CA GLY A 118 6.89 11.26 5.81
C GLY A 118 8.22 10.79 5.23
N LEU A 119 8.16 10.20 4.03
CA LEU A 119 9.31 9.65 3.32
C LEU A 119 9.43 10.26 1.92
N MET A 120 10.64 10.65 1.52
CA MET A 120 10.93 11.21 0.21
C MET A 120 11.96 10.36 -0.56
N ILE A 121 11.45 9.51 -1.46
CA ILE A 121 12.26 8.70 -2.38
C ILE A 121 12.19 9.25 -3.80
N THR A 122 10.98 9.34 -4.34
CA THR A 122 10.67 9.57 -5.76
C THR A 122 11.16 10.93 -6.26
N GLU A 123 11.74 10.94 -7.45
CA GLU A 123 12.16 12.14 -8.19
C GLU A 123 11.43 12.23 -9.53
N PRO A 124 11.33 13.43 -10.14
CA PRO A 124 10.62 13.63 -11.40
C PRO A 124 10.92 12.60 -12.50
N ASP A 125 12.19 12.24 -12.66
CA ASP A 125 12.65 11.29 -13.68
C ASP A 125 12.92 9.88 -13.11
N PHE A 126 12.80 9.68 -11.79
CA PHE A 126 13.16 8.44 -11.09
C PHE A 126 12.06 7.97 -10.14
N GLY A 127 11.07 7.28 -10.71
CA GLY A 127 9.99 6.59 -9.98
C GLY A 127 10.33 5.12 -9.69
N SER A 128 9.92 4.22 -10.58
CA SER A 128 10.23 2.78 -10.48
C SER A 128 11.73 2.49 -10.46
N ASP A 129 12.55 3.39 -11.04
CA ASP A 129 14.02 3.31 -11.07
C ASP A 129 14.67 4.14 -9.94
N ALA A 130 14.13 4.03 -8.72
CA ALA A 130 14.57 4.83 -7.57
C ALA A 130 16.06 4.67 -7.22
N LEU A 131 16.68 3.52 -7.57
CA LEU A 131 18.11 3.30 -7.31
C LEU A 131 19.03 4.22 -8.12
N ASN A 132 18.53 4.78 -9.22
CA ASN A 132 19.26 5.73 -10.06
C ASN A 132 18.90 7.19 -9.76
N MET A 133 18.30 7.46 -8.59
CA MET A 133 18.04 8.84 -8.13
C MET A 133 19.28 9.74 -8.20
N GLN A 134 19.04 11.04 -8.34
CA GLN A 134 20.06 12.08 -8.50
C GLN A 134 20.22 12.96 -7.26
N SER A 135 19.29 12.92 -6.31
CA SER A 135 19.48 13.60 -5.02
C SER A 135 20.75 13.09 -4.36
N SER A 136 21.57 14.02 -3.92
CA SER A 136 22.94 13.75 -3.48
C SER A 136 23.20 14.31 -2.09
N PHE A 137 24.18 13.72 -1.41
CA PHE A 137 24.72 14.32 -0.20
C PHE A 137 26.25 14.36 -0.20
N SER A 138 26.81 15.35 0.49
CA SER A 138 28.23 15.45 0.82
C SER A 138 28.39 15.69 2.31
N GLU A 139 29.47 15.19 2.91
CA GLU A 139 29.78 15.41 4.32
C GLU A 139 30.69 16.63 4.46
N ASN A 140 30.33 17.55 5.37
CA ASN A 140 31.15 18.70 5.73
C ASN A 140 30.96 19.05 7.21
N ASP A 141 32.07 19.16 7.95
CA ASP A 141 32.10 19.60 9.35
C ASP A 141 31.07 18.92 10.27
N GLY A 142 30.90 17.59 10.15
CA GLY A 142 29.97 16.81 10.96
C GLY A 142 28.49 16.95 10.57
N ASN A 143 28.20 17.64 9.46
CA ASN A 143 26.88 17.74 8.83
C ASN A 143 26.90 17.11 7.43
N TYR A 144 25.73 16.69 6.97
CA TYR A 144 25.45 16.27 5.61
C TYR A 144 24.69 17.37 4.88
N HIS A 145 25.25 17.87 3.79
CA HIS A 145 24.54 18.75 2.88
C HIS A 145 23.80 17.91 1.85
N ILE A 146 22.47 17.99 1.84
CA ILE A 146 21.61 17.20 0.96
C ILE A 146 20.94 18.11 -0.06
N GLN A 147 21.07 17.76 -1.34
CA GLN A 147 20.54 18.53 -2.46
C GLN A 147 19.78 17.63 -3.44
N GLY A 148 18.71 18.17 -4.03
CA GLY A 148 17.94 17.44 -5.05
C GLY A 148 16.50 17.92 -5.17
N THR A 149 15.71 17.19 -5.95
CA THR A 149 14.28 17.45 -6.13
C THR A 149 13.50 16.15 -5.90
N LYS A 150 12.55 16.20 -4.97
CA LYS A 150 11.66 15.09 -4.63
C LYS A 150 10.23 15.44 -5.00
N HIS A 151 9.41 14.46 -5.35
CA HIS A 151 8.00 14.71 -5.61
C HIS A 151 7.10 13.54 -5.20
N TRP A 152 5.79 13.79 -5.17
CA TRP A 152 4.77 12.81 -4.76
C TRP A 152 4.92 12.28 -3.33
N ALA A 153 5.71 12.97 -2.50
CA ALA A 153 5.77 12.70 -1.07
C ALA A 153 4.43 13.14 -0.43
N GLY A 154 3.65 12.18 0.07
CA GLY A 154 2.41 12.48 0.77
C GLY A 154 2.69 13.30 2.03
N LEU A 155 1.83 14.29 2.30
CA LEU A 155 2.01 15.31 3.35
C LEU A 155 3.00 16.43 2.97
N THR A 156 3.21 16.66 1.66
CA THR A 156 4.01 17.79 1.17
C THR A 156 3.49 19.12 1.76
N GLY A 157 4.38 19.88 2.39
CA GLY A 157 4.05 21.14 3.07
C GLY A 157 3.32 20.99 4.42
N TRP A 158 3.00 19.77 4.86
CA TRP A 158 2.31 19.48 6.12
C TRP A 158 3.14 18.70 7.13
N ALA A 159 4.06 17.84 6.70
CA ALA A 159 4.89 17.08 7.62
C ALA A 159 5.98 17.95 8.27
N ASP A 160 6.18 17.75 9.57
CA ASP A 160 7.24 18.38 10.36
C ASP A 160 8.59 17.68 10.19
N PHE A 161 8.55 16.38 9.87
CA PHE A 161 9.72 15.56 9.67
C PHE A 161 9.71 14.83 8.33
N TRP A 162 10.89 14.61 7.77
CA TRP A 162 11.07 13.79 6.58
C TRP A 162 12.23 12.83 6.73
N LEU A 163 12.03 11.58 6.30
CA LEU A 163 13.14 10.72 5.89
C LEU A 163 13.49 11.06 4.45
N LEU A 164 14.63 11.73 4.28
CA LEU A 164 15.17 12.07 2.97
C LEU A 164 16.09 10.96 2.48
N THR A 165 15.94 10.55 1.23
CA THR A 165 16.88 9.62 0.59
C THR A 165 17.79 10.33 -0.40
N ALA A 166 19.09 10.06 -0.33
CA ALA A 166 20.09 10.61 -1.24
C ALA A 166 21.26 9.65 -1.41
N ARG A 167 22.06 9.86 -2.45
CA ARG A 167 23.28 9.08 -2.74
C ARG A 167 24.52 9.91 -2.44
N GLU A 168 25.56 9.27 -1.94
CA GLU A 168 26.80 9.97 -1.61
C GLU A 168 27.47 10.50 -2.88
N MET A 169 27.83 11.78 -2.89
CA MET A 169 28.67 12.39 -3.91
C MET A 169 30.14 12.03 -3.64
N SER A 170 30.79 11.33 -4.56
CA SER A 170 32.21 11.00 -4.44
C SER A 170 33.10 12.23 -4.65
N PRO A 171 34.37 12.21 -4.20
CA PRO A 171 35.32 13.29 -4.46
C PRO A 171 35.52 13.61 -5.95
N GLU A 172 35.28 12.63 -6.83
CA GLU A 172 35.34 12.77 -8.29
C GLU A 172 34.04 13.32 -8.90
N GLY A 173 33.06 13.74 -8.08
CA GLY A 173 31.79 14.31 -8.53
C GLY A 173 30.82 13.27 -9.10
N LYS A 174 30.89 12.01 -8.66
CA LYS A 174 29.98 10.93 -9.11
C LYS A 174 29.16 10.39 -7.96
N LEU A 175 27.88 10.09 -8.23
CA LEU A 175 27.00 9.46 -7.24
C LEU A 175 27.36 7.99 -7.04
N LYS A 176 27.62 7.59 -5.79
CA LYS A 176 27.82 6.18 -5.41
C LYS A 176 26.53 5.39 -5.57
N ARG A 177 26.62 4.06 -5.67
CA ARG A 177 25.45 3.20 -5.95
C ARG A 177 24.48 3.03 -4.77
N ASP A 178 24.97 3.12 -3.54
CA ASP A 178 24.12 2.95 -2.35
C ASP A 178 23.33 4.23 -2.04
N ILE A 179 22.25 4.09 -1.27
CA ILE A 179 21.36 5.18 -0.87
C ILE A 179 21.38 5.29 0.65
N ASP A 180 21.43 6.51 1.18
CA ASP A 180 21.31 6.78 2.60
C ASP A 180 20.02 7.50 2.95
N PHE A 181 19.62 7.39 4.21
CA PHE A 181 18.40 7.97 4.77
C PHE A 181 18.75 8.94 5.89
N PHE A 182 18.11 10.10 5.87
CA PHE A 182 18.40 11.18 6.81
C PHE A 182 17.11 11.75 7.41
N ILE A 183 17.08 11.92 8.73
CA ILE A 183 15.97 12.56 9.44
C ILE A 183 16.15 14.08 9.31
N CYS A 184 15.23 14.71 8.58
CA CYS A 184 15.10 16.15 8.43
C CYS A 184 13.97 16.66 9.32
N ASP A 185 14.22 17.72 10.09
CA ASP A 185 13.23 18.44 10.89
C ASP A 185 13.02 19.83 10.28
N VAL A 186 11.89 20.04 9.59
CA VAL A 186 11.71 21.27 8.78
C VAL A 186 11.62 22.54 9.62
N ASN A 187 11.47 22.40 10.94
CA ASN A 187 11.42 23.52 11.87
C ASN A 187 12.82 23.95 12.35
N GLU A 188 13.87 23.20 12.05
CA GLU A 188 15.23 23.53 12.46
C GLU A 188 15.97 24.40 11.42
N PRO A 189 16.92 25.24 11.86
CA PRO A 189 17.71 26.07 10.94
C PRO A 189 18.37 25.24 9.84
N ASN A 190 18.29 25.71 8.60
CA ASN A 190 18.88 25.09 7.41
C ASN A 190 18.30 23.70 7.05
N GLN A 191 17.13 23.34 7.58
CA GLN A 191 16.43 22.09 7.25
C GLN A 191 15.05 22.33 6.62
N GLN A 192 14.70 23.58 6.32
CA GLN A 192 13.47 23.94 5.64
C GLN A 192 13.44 23.36 4.23
N ILE A 193 12.33 22.69 3.87
CA ILE A 193 12.10 22.19 2.52
C ILE A 193 11.23 23.19 1.77
N LYS A 194 11.70 23.67 0.62
CA LYS A 194 10.90 24.52 -0.25
C LYS A 194 9.91 23.67 -1.04
N VAL A 195 8.61 23.88 -0.79
CA VAL A 195 7.55 23.35 -1.65
C VAL A 195 7.45 24.22 -2.90
N ASP A 196 7.90 23.69 -4.04
CA ASP A 196 7.93 24.40 -5.31
C ASP A 196 6.57 24.37 -6.02
N GLU A 197 5.82 23.28 -5.84
CA GLU A 197 4.50 23.10 -6.44
C GLU A 197 3.66 22.18 -5.55
N VAL A 198 2.38 22.51 -5.34
CA VAL A 198 1.39 21.60 -4.75
C VAL A 198 0.53 21.06 -5.89
N TYR A 199 0.42 19.73 -5.99
CA TYR A 199 -0.26 19.06 -7.09
C TYR A 199 -1.78 19.01 -6.89
N GLU A 200 -2.49 19.11 -8.02
CA GLU A 200 -3.93 18.86 -8.09
C GLU A 200 -4.22 17.37 -8.34
N ASN A 201 -4.03 16.53 -7.31
CA ASN A 201 -4.27 15.09 -7.39
C ASN A 201 -5.74 14.75 -7.69
N LEU A 202 -5.99 13.62 -8.39
CA LEU A 202 -7.30 13.15 -8.85
C LEU A 202 -8.22 12.60 -7.75
N GLY A 203 -7.64 11.91 -6.76
CA GLY A 203 -8.33 11.36 -5.59
C GLY A 203 -7.43 11.49 -4.37
N LEU A 204 -7.89 11.08 -3.19
CA LEU A 204 -7.21 11.29 -1.90
C LEU A 204 -6.99 12.78 -1.58
N TYR A 205 -8.03 13.59 -1.81
CA TYR A 205 -7.97 15.06 -1.68
C TYR A 205 -7.49 15.55 -0.31
N GLN A 206 -7.66 14.75 0.74
CA GLN A 206 -7.26 15.11 2.11
C GLN A 206 -5.74 15.08 2.33
N ILE A 207 -4.96 14.51 1.39
CA ILE A 207 -3.51 14.45 1.46
C ILE A 207 -2.90 15.38 0.41
N PRO A 208 -2.04 16.34 0.81
CA PRO A 208 -1.29 17.14 -0.15
C PRO A 208 -0.11 16.37 -0.71
N TYR A 209 0.13 16.56 -1.99
CA TYR A 209 1.29 16.07 -2.74
C TYR A 209 1.92 17.24 -3.48
N GLY A 210 3.20 17.17 -3.79
CA GLY A 210 3.86 18.24 -4.52
C GLY A 210 5.30 17.95 -4.89
N ARG A 211 5.95 18.97 -5.45
CA ARG A 211 7.38 19.03 -5.75
C ARG A 211 8.11 19.77 -4.63
N ASN A 212 9.18 19.18 -4.15
CA ASN A 212 9.95 19.61 -2.99
C ASN A 212 11.41 19.77 -3.40
N ILE A 213 11.99 20.95 -3.14
CA ILE A 213 13.41 21.23 -3.39
C ILE A 213 14.18 21.00 -2.10
N LEU A 214 15.19 20.14 -2.18
CA LEU A 214 16.10 19.86 -1.07
C LEU A 214 17.35 20.73 -1.23
N ASP A 215 17.66 21.48 -0.19
CA ASP A 215 18.93 22.18 0.01
C ASP A 215 19.14 22.35 1.52
N VAL A 216 19.45 21.25 2.20
CA VAL A 216 19.37 21.15 3.67
C VAL A 216 20.68 20.67 4.29
N GLN A 217 20.98 21.14 5.50
CA GLN A 217 22.11 20.72 6.31
C GLN A 217 21.62 19.87 7.49
N ILE A 218 22.03 18.61 7.53
CA ILE A 218 21.57 17.63 8.53
C ILE A 218 22.74 17.15 9.38
N PRO A 219 22.68 17.20 10.71
CA PRO A 219 23.72 16.64 11.58
C PRO A 219 23.99 15.17 11.27
N SER A 220 25.26 14.75 11.33
CA SER A 220 25.63 13.35 11.06
C SER A 220 24.91 12.34 11.97
N SER A 221 24.54 12.77 13.18
CA SER A 221 23.71 12.00 14.11
C SER A 221 22.27 11.76 13.65
N ARG A 222 21.82 12.29 12.52
CA ARG A 222 20.47 12.07 11.97
C ARG A 222 20.44 11.15 10.75
N ARG A 223 21.58 10.59 10.36
CA ARG A 223 21.64 9.51 9.37
C ARG A 223 21.16 8.21 10.00
N LEU A 224 20.27 7.49 9.31
CA LEU A 224 19.88 6.14 9.72
C LEU A 224 21.05 5.17 9.52
N ILE A 225 21.17 4.17 10.40
CA ILE A 225 22.29 3.24 10.42
C ILE A 225 21.81 1.89 9.86
N PRO A 226 22.10 1.56 8.59
CA PRO A 226 21.77 0.26 8.04
C PRO A 226 22.65 -0.84 8.64
N GLU A 227 22.11 -2.05 8.79
CA GLU A 227 22.90 -3.22 9.22
C GLU A 227 23.96 -3.64 8.18
N THR A 228 23.68 -3.40 6.89
CA THR A 228 24.61 -3.74 5.80
C THR A 228 24.75 -2.63 4.77
N THR A 229 23.69 -2.36 4.01
CA THR A 229 23.65 -1.35 2.94
C THR A 229 22.33 -0.61 3.04
N GLY A 230 22.31 0.63 2.60
CA GLY A 230 21.07 1.41 2.66
C GLY A 230 20.03 0.91 1.66
N VAL A 231 20.42 0.31 0.54
CA VAL A 231 19.48 -0.43 -0.33
C VAL A 231 18.79 -1.58 0.41
N LYS A 232 19.51 -2.36 1.23
CA LYS A 232 18.90 -3.46 2.00
C LYS A 232 17.92 -2.92 3.05
N MET A 233 18.28 -1.84 3.73
CA MET A 233 17.40 -1.11 4.66
C MET A 233 16.14 -0.58 3.96
N MET A 234 16.27 0.00 2.76
CA MET A 234 15.14 0.46 1.96
C MET A 234 14.21 -0.71 1.61
N LEU A 235 14.75 -1.88 1.23
CA LEU A 235 13.93 -3.06 0.96
C LEU A 235 13.22 -3.58 2.21
N ASP A 236 13.89 -3.62 3.37
CA ASP A 236 13.24 -3.97 4.64
C ASP A 236 12.05 -3.04 4.96
N LEU A 237 12.29 -1.73 4.87
CA LEU A 237 11.27 -0.69 5.09
C LEU A 237 10.09 -0.87 4.14
N LEU A 238 10.33 -0.93 2.83
CA LEU A 238 9.26 -1.01 1.83
C LEU A 238 8.49 -2.33 1.93
N HIS A 239 9.17 -3.46 2.14
CA HIS A 239 8.48 -4.74 2.33
C HIS A 239 7.60 -4.74 3.58
N ARG A 240 8.06 -4.12 4.68
CA ARG A 240 7.23 -3.94 5.89
C ARG A 240 6.03 -3.03 5.67
N SER A 241 6.20 -1.93 4.94
CA SER A 241 5.10 -1.02 4.59
C SER A 241 4.05 -1.74 3.74
N ARG A 242 4.48 -2.46 2.71
CA ARG A 242 3.62 -3.27 1.82
C ARG A 242 2.78 -4.30 2.59
N MET A 243 3.34 -4.90 3.63
CA MET A 243 2.62 -5.85 4.49
C MET A 243 1.55 -5.20 5.39
N GLN A 244 1.48 -3.87 5.45
CA GLN A 244 0.43 -3.11 6.18
C GLN A 244 -0.74 -2.64 5.29
N PHE A 245 -0.58 -2.66 3.95
CA PHE A 245 -1.65 -2.36 3.00
C PHE A 245 -2.95 -3.14 3.24
N PRO A 246 -2.92 -4.42 3.67
CA PRO A 246 -4.12 -5.14 4.07
C PRO A 246 -4.97 -4.41 5.12
N GLY A 247 -4.36 -3.70 6.08
CA GLY A 247 -5.11 -2.90 7.04
C GLY A 247 -5.92 -1.80 6.37
N MET A 248 -5.30 -1.06 5.44
CA MET A 248 -6.00 -0.01 4.68
C MET A 248 -7.10 -0.60 3.79
N ALA A 249 -6.81 -1.68 3.07
CA ALA A 249 -7.78 -2.35 2.23
C ALA A 249 -8.95 -2.92 3.04
N MET A 250 -8.70 -3.44 4.24
CA MET A 250 -9.70 -4.05 5.11
C MET A 250 -10.81 -3.08 5.43
N GLY A 251 -10.47 -1.91 5.96
CA GLY A 251 -11.47 -0.90 6.30
C GLY A 251 -12.22 -0.40 5.08
N PHE A 252 -11.50 -0.13 3.99
CA PHE A 252 -12.09 0.38 2.74
C PHE A 252 -13.07 -0.61 2.12
N ILE A 253 -12.67 -1.87 1.94
CA ILE A 253 -13.52 -2.93 1.38
C ILE A 253 -14.70 -3.20 2.30
N HIS A 254 -14.48 -3.20 3.62
CA HIS A 254 -15.56 -3.37 4.59
C HIS A 254 -16.61 -2.26 4.47
N ARG A 255 -16.20 -0.99 4.37
CA ARG A 255 -17.13 0.13 4.17
C ARG A 255 -17.91 -0.02 2.88
N LEU A 256 -17.24 -0.30 1.77
CA LEU A 256 -17.91 -0.48 0.47
C LEU A 256 -18.88 -1.68 0.48
N MET A 257 -18.52 -2.75 1.18
CA MET A 257 -19.38 -3.92 1.36
C MET A 257 -20.64 -3.57 2.16
N ASP A 258 -20.51 -2.87 3.30
CA ASP A 258 -21.64 -2.45 4.12
C ASP A 258 -22.61 -1.55 3.34
N GLU A 259 -22.07 -0.54 2.64
CA GLU A 259 -22.83 0.38 1.78
C GLU A 259 -23.57 -0.37 0.67
N SER A 260 -22.89 -1.31 0.02
CA SER A 260 -23.46 -2.11 -1.06
C SER A 260 -24.57 -3.05 -0.56
N ILE A 261 -24.38 -3.68 0.60
CA ILE A 261 -25.38 -4.56 1.21
C ILE A 261 -26.60 -3.74 1.65
N ALA A 262 -26.39 -2.60 2.30
CA ALA A 262 -27.46 -1.71 2.71
C ALA A 262 -28.27 -1.22 1.49
N HIS A 263 -27.59 -0.71 0.47
CA HIS A 263 -28.25 -0.27 -0.77
C HIS A 263 -29.02 -1.41 -1.44
N ALA A 264 -28.41 -2.59 -1.57
CA ALA A 264 -29.05 -3.73 -2.19
C ALA A 264 -30.30 -4.18 -1.43
N ARG A 265 -30.29 -4.11 -0.09
CA ARG A 265 -31.44 -4.46 0.77
C ARG A 265 -32.58 -3.43 0.68
N ASP A 266 -32.29 -2.15 0.50
CA ASP A 266 -33.36 -1.16 0.53
C ASP A 266 -33.94 -0.88 -0.86
N ARG A 267 -33.11 -1.02 -1.91
CA ARG A 267 -33.49 -0.70 -3.29
C ARG A 267 -34.49 -1.71 -3.86
N GLN A 268 -35.64 -1.20 -4.32
CA GLN A 268 -36.65 -1.99 -5.05
C GLN A 268 -36.51 -1.80 -6.57
N ILE A 269 -36.44 -2.90 -7.32
CA ILE A 269 -36.48 -2.92 -8.79
C ILE A 269 -37.36 -4.11 -9.22
N GLY A 270 -38.23 -3.90 -10.21
CA GLY A 270 -39.07 -4.98 -10.73
C GLY A 270 -39.97 -5.65 -9.68
N GLY A 271 -40.43 -4.89 -8.68
CA GLY A 271 -41.30 -5.38 -7.61
C GLY A 271 -40.62 -6.21 -6.53
N ARG A 272 -39.28 -6.29 -6.52
CA ARG A 272 -38.52 -7.00 -5.48
C ARG A 272 -37.24 -6.26 -5.10
N ASN A 273 -36.68 -6.69 -3.98
CA ASN A 273 -35.43 -6.22 -3.43
C ASN A 273 -34.25 -6.46 -4.40
N LEU A 274 -33.33 -5.50 -4.57
CA LEU A 274 -32.16 -5.65 -5.44
C LEU A 274 -31.27 -6.85 -5.02
N LEU A 275 -31.20 -7.16 -3.72
CA LEU A 275 -30.49 -8.32 -3.17
C LEU A 275 -31.05 -9.67 -3.67
N SER A 276 -32.28 -9.72 -4.17
CA SER A 276 -32.89 -10.98 -4.67
C SER A 276 -32.41 -11.41 -6.05
N TYR A 277 -31.64 -10.58 -6.74
CA TYR A 277 -31.09 -10.91 -8.05
C TYR A 277 -29.77 -11.68 -7.91
N ASP A 278 -29.65 -12.82 -8.58
CA ASP A 278 -28.47 -13.69 -8.53
C ASP A 278 -27.16 -12.95 -8.85
N GLN A 279 -27.15 -12.15 -9.93
CA GLN A 279 -25.97 -11.34 -10.29
C GLN A 279 -25.56 -10.33 -9.21
N VAL A 280 -26.51 -9.82 -8.42
CA VAL A 280 -26.24 -8.93 -7.28
C VAL A 280 -25.63 -9.73 -6.13
N GLN A 281 -26.18 -10.90 -5.83
CA GLN A 281 -25.65 -11.81 -4.81
C GLN A 281 -24.22 -12.25 -5.13
N GLN A 282 -23.93 -12.59 -6.39
CA GLN A 282 -22.58 -12.93 -6.85
C GLN A 282 -21.60 -11.78 -6.60
N ARG A 283 -22.00 -10.54 -6.91
CA ARG A 283 -21.14 -9.37 -6.72
C ARG A 283 -20.90 -9.06 -5.23
N LEU A 284 -21.92 -9.22 -4.39
CA LEU A 284 -21.77 -9.08 -2.93
C LEU A 284 -20.91 -10.20 -2.34
N ALA A 285 -21.07 -11.44 -2.80
CA ALA A 285 -20.22 -12.57 -2.40
C ALA A 285 -18.75 -12.32 -2.76
N ARG A 286 -18.47 -11.64 -3.89
CA ARG A 286 -17.12 -11.22 -4.26
C ARG A 286 -16.54 -10.17 -3.30
N LEU A 287 -17.33 -9.18 -2.88
CA LEU A 287 -16.90 -8.21 -1.86
C LEU A 287 -16.59 -8.90 -0.52
N GLN A 288 -17.43 -9.86 -0.10
CA GLN A 288 -17.20 -10.68 1.10
C GLN A 288 -15.94 -11.54 0.99
N ALA A 289 -15.66 -12.10 -0.19
CA ALA A 289 -14.43 -12.81 -0.48
C ALA A 289 -13.21 -11.89 -0.33
N TYR A 290 -13.25 -10.68 -0.89
CA TYR A 290 -12.16 -9.70 -0.75
C TYR A 290 -11.92 -9.31 0.71
N PHE A 291 -12.98 -9.03 1.47
CA PHE A 291 -12.87 -8.81 2.93
C PHE A 291 -12.18 -9.98 3.65
N THR A 292 -12.51 -11.21 3.28
CA THR A 292 -11.93 -12.43 3.88
C THR A 292 -10.47 -12.63 3.50
N ILE A 293 -10.12 -12.39 2.23
CA ILE A 293 -8.74 -12.48 1.75
C ILE A 293 -7.87 -11.43 2.44
N THR A 294 -8.36 -10.19 2.54
CA THR A 294 -7.67 -9.14 3.28
C THR A 294 -7.55 -9.48 4.77
N SER A 295 -8.52 -10.18 5.36
CA SER A 295 -8.44 -10.64 6.76
C SER A 295 -7.28 -11.61 6.96
N ALA A 296 -7.12 -12.52 6.01
CA ALA A 296 -6.03 -13.49 6.01
C ALA A 296 -4.66 -12.82 5.84
N MET A 297 -4.57 -11.83 4.95
CA MET A 297 -3.36 -11.02 4.79
C MET A 297 -3.02 -10.25 6.08
N CYS A 298 -3.99 -9.57 6.70
CA CYS A 298 -3.80 -8.88 7.98
C CYS A 298 -3.28 -9.83 9.07
N HIS A 299 -3.91 -11.01 9.20
CA HIS A 299 -3.49 -12.02 10.16
C HIS A 299 -2.05 -12.48 9.90
N ASN A 300 -1.72 -12.81 8.66
CA ASN A 300 -0.38 -13.26 8.29
C ASN A 300 0.67 -12.16 8.54
N SER A 301 0.44 -10.94 8.05
CA SER A 301 1.34 -9.80 8.25
C SER A 301 1.58 -9.52 9.74
N SER A 302 0.56 -9.65 10.60
CA SER A 302 0.72 -9.49 12.05
C SER A 302 1.72 -10.47 12.69
N LYS A 303 1.94 -11.63 12.06
CA LYS A 303 2.86 -12.67 12.54
C LYS A 303 4.26 -12.56 11.98
N VAL A 304 4.40 -12.11 10.74
CA VAL A 304 5.69 -12.16 10.03
C VAL A 304 6.38 -10.80 9.94
N ALA A 305 5.63 -9.70 10.00
CA ALA A 305 6.14 -8.37 9.68
C ALA A 305 6.51 -7.50 10.90
N GLY A 306 6.68 -8.08 12.08
CA GLY A 306 7.14 -7.38 13.28
C GLY A 306 8.47 -6.64 13.06
N ILE A 307 8.63 -5.48 13.69
CA ILE A 307 9.75 -4.54 13.48
C ILE A 307 11.12 -5.18 13.70
N GLU A 308 11.17 -6.18 14.58
CA GLU A 308 12.35 -6.98 14.92
C GLU A 308 12.85 -7.87 13.77
N ASN A 309 12.01 -8.18 12.78
CA ASN A 309 12.38 -9.06 11.68
C ASN A 309 13.04 -8.27 10.53
N ASP A 310 14.06 -8.84 9.89
CA ASP A 310 14.58 -8.36 8.60
C ASP A 310 13.74 -8.96 7.45
N LEU A 311 13.03 -8.09 6.76
CA LEU A 311 12.13 -8.38 5.64
C LEU A 311 12.76 -8.06 4.30
N SER A 312 14.03 -7.66 4.22
CA SER A 312 14.69 -7.29 2.97
C SER A 312 14.68 -8.40 1.91
N LEU A 313 14.54 -9.66 2.31
CA LEU A 313 14.45 -10.84 1.44
C LEU A 313 13.01 -11.34 1.21
N ASN A 314 12.00 -10.71 1.83
CA ASN A 314 10.59 -11.12 1.76
C ASN A 314 9.84 -10.55 0.56
N GLY A 315 10.55 -10.20 -0.51
CA GLY A 315 9.98 -9.55 -1.70
C GLY A 315 8.83 -10.35 -2.33
N LEU A 316 8.93 -11.68 -2.40
CA LEU A 316 7.84 -12.51 -2.93
C LEU A 316 6.52 -12.30 -2.18
N GLU A 317 6.55 -12.35 -0.86
CA GLU A 317 5.35 -12.21 -0.02
C GLU A 317 4.86 -10.77 0.02
N ALA A 318 5.75 -9.81 0.29
CA ALA A 318 5.40 -8.39 0.41
C ALA A 318 4.82 -7.85 -0.91
N ASN A 319 5.42 -8.19 -2.04
CA ASN A 319 4.94 -7.76 -3.35
C ASN A 319 3.58 -8.40 -3.66
N SER A 320 3.40 -9.69 -3.36
CA SER A 320 2.13 -10.40 -3.57
C SER A 320 0.99 -9.78 -2.77
N VAL A 321 1.24 -9.49 -1.49
CA VAL A 321 0.26 -8.86 -0.61
C VAL A 321 -0.14 -7.49 -1.15
N LYS A 322 0.82 -6.62 -1.47
CA LYS A 322 0.52 -5.26 -1.96
C LYS A 322 -0.19 -5.30 -3.30
N SER A 323 0.33 -6.00 -4.30
CA SER A 323 -0.24 -5.94 -5.64
C SER A 323 -1.64 -6.55 -5.71
N VAL A 324 -1.86 -7.70 -5.07
CA VAL A 324 -3.18 -8.36 -5.05
C VAL A 324 -4.20 -7.57 -4.27
N VAL A 325 -3.85 -7.06 -3.08
CA VAL A 325 -4.82 -6.33 -2.25
C VAL A 325 -5.26 -5.03 -2.90
N THR A 326 -4.36 -4.38 -3.64
CA THR A 326 -4.67 -3.10 -4.32
C THR A 326 -5.48 -3.29 -5.60
N ASP A 327 -5.33 -4.43 -6.30
CA ASP A 327 -6.28 -4.83 -7.34
C ASP A 327 -7.68 -5.06 -6.74
N MET A 328 -7.77 -5.73 -5.59
CA MET A 328 -9.05 -5.97 -4.90
C MET A 328 -9.72 -4.67 -4.44
N MET A 329 -8.96 -3.68 -3.98
CA MET A 329 -9.51 -2.36 -3.63
C MET A 329 -10.19 -1.70 -4.84
N GLN A 330 -9.55 -1.71 -6.01
CA GLN A 330 -10.14 -1.15 -7.23
C GLN A 330 -11.38 -1.90 -7.69
N GLU A 331 -11.33 -3.24 -7.70
CA GLU A 331 -12.48 -4.06 -8.07
C GLU A 331 -13.65 -3.94 -7.09
N ALA A 332 -13.36 -3.77 -5.80
CA ALA A 332 -14.38 -3.49 -4.79
C ALA A 332 -15.07 -2.15 -5.04
N ALA A 333 -14.32 -1.09 -5.34
CA ALA A 333 -14.87 0.23 -5.64
C ALA A 333 -15.74 0.24 -6.91
N GLN A 334 -15.26 -0.41 -7.98
CA GLN A 334 -16.04 -0.59 -9.21
C GLN A 334 -17.32 -1.39 -8.96
N SER A 335 -17.22 -2.47 -8.18
CA SER A 335 -18.38 -3.30 -7.85
C SER A 335 -19.42 -2.56 -7.00
N ALA A 336 -18.99 -1.82 -5.98
CA ALA A 336 -19.87 -1.00 -5.17
C ALA A 336 -20.56 0.08 -6.01
N THR A 337 -19.81 0.75 -6.89
CA THR A 337 -20.37 1.74 -7.83
C THR A 337 -21.43 1.14 -8.73
N GLN A 338 -21.16 -0.05 -9.27
CA GLN A 338 -22.11 -0.75 -10.14
C GLN A 338 -23.40 -1.17 -9.41
N LEU A 339 -23.30 -1.58 -8.14
CA LEU A 339 -24.45 -1.98 -7.31
C LEU A 339 -25.34 -0.79 -6.95
N VAL A 340 -24.72 0.35 -6.61
CA VAL A 340 -25.44 1.58 -6.25
C VAL A 340 -25.99 2.29 -7.49
N GLY A 341 -25.37 2.10 -8.66
CA GLY A 341 -25.80 2.69 -9.92
C GLY A 341 -25.59 4.20 -9.95
N ALA A 342 -26.51 4.93 -10.60
CA ALA A 342 -26.34 6.37 -10.87
C ALA A 342 -26.08 7.24 -9.62
N GLN A 343 -26.53 6.82 -8.44
CA GLN A 343 -26.25 7.56 -7.20
C GLN A 343 -24.76 7.57 -6.84
N ALA A 344 -24.03 6.50 -7.15
CA ALA A 344 -22.59 6.44 -6.92
C ALA A 344 -21.81 7.38 -7.83
N TYR A 345 -22.39 7.83 -8.95
CA TYR A 345 -21.72 8.77 -9.85
C TYR A 345 -21.71 10.21 -9.33
N LYS A 346 -22.37 10.47 -8.20
CA LYS A 346 -22.21 11.74 -7.48
C LYS A 346 -20.85 11.76 -6.78
N ILE A 347 -20.11 12.84 -6.94
CA ILE A 347 -18.76 13.00 -6.35
C ILE A 347 -18.75 12.88 -4.81
N ASN A 348 -19.88 13.18 -4.17
CA ASN A 348 -20.07 13.03 -2.72
C ASN A 348 -20.60 11.65 -2.31
N HIS A 349 -20.43 10.62 -3.13
CA HIS A 349 -20.80 9.25 -2.77
C HIS A 349 -19.54 8.38 -2.69
N ILE A 350 -19.32 7.74 -1.54
CA ILE A 350 -18.13 6.93 -1.24
C ILE A 350 -17.84 5.86 -2.30
N ALA A 351 -18.87 5.20 -2.85
CA ALA A 351 -18.71 4.16 -3.87
C ALA A 351 -17.97 4.66 -5.13
N GLY A 352 -18.47 5.72 -5.79
CA GLY A 352 -17.83 6.26 -7.00
C GLY A 352 -16.52 6.96 -6.72
N ARG A 353 -16.44 7.76 -5.64
CA ARG A 353 -15.20 8.38 -5.19
C ARG A 353 -14.13 7.35 -4.83
N GLY A 354 -14.54 6.19 -4.31
CA GLY A 354 -13.66 5.08 -3.99
C GLY A 354 -12.85 4.58 -5.19
N ILE A 355 -13.37 4.72 -6.42
CA ILE A 355 -12.62 4.37 -7.64
C ILE A 355 -11.40 5.28 -7.78
N THR A 356 -11.58 6.60 -7.65
CA THR A 356 -10.48 7.56 -7.76
C THR A 356 -9.54 7.50 -6.55
N ASP A 357 -10.07 7.31 -5.35
CA ASP A 357 -9.27 7.30 -4.11
C ASP A 357 -8.42 6.04 -3.98
N SER A 358 -8.88 4.88 -4.45
CA SER A 358 -8.10 3.63 -4.37
C SER A 358 -7.14 3.45 -5.55
N ARG A 359 -7.27 4.22 -6.64
CA ARG A 359 -6.46 4.03 -7.86
C ARG A 359 -4.96 4.21 -7.63
N PRO A 360 -4.51 5.21 -6.84
CA PRO A 360 -3.08 5.41 -6.60
C PRO A 360 -2.40 4.24 -5.90
N PHE A 361 -3.14 3.38 -5.19
CA PHE A 361 -2.55 2.24 -4.48
C PHE A 361 -1.96 1.17 -5.41
N GLN A 362 -2.43 1.08 -6.65
CA GLN A 362 -1.81 0.23 -7.68
C GLN A 362 -0.55 0.86 -8.31
N ILE A 363 -0.25 2.12 -7.98
CA ILE A 363 0.83 2.93 -8.59
C ILE A 363 1.93 3.19 -7.57
N PHE A 364 1.57 3.68 -6.38
CA PHE A 364 2.48 4.03 -5.30
C PHE A 364 3.12 2.78 -4.68
N GLU A 365 4.23 2.97 -3.96
CA GLU A 365 4.93 1.89 -3.23
C GLU A 365 5.39 0.73 -4.13
N GLY A 366 5.65 1.06 -5.41
CA GLY A 366 5.96 0.15 -6.50
C GLY A 366 4.70 -0.16 -7.31
N SER A 367 4.69 0.19 -8.60
CA SER A 367 3.54 -0.08 -9.46
C SER A 367 3.25 -1.58 -9.56
N ASN A 368 1.98 -1.96 -9.68
CA ASN A 368 1.60 -3.38 -9.69
C ASN A 368 2.29 -4.15 -10.82
N ASP A 369 2.50 -3.55 -12.00
CA ASP A 369 3.23 -4.19 -13.10
C ASP A 369 4.67 -4.55 -12.70
N ILE A 370 5.39 -3.62 -12.06
CA ILE A 370 6.76 -3.86 -11.58
C ILE A 370 6.76 -4.93 -10.48
N LEU A 371 5.83 -4.85 -9.54
CA LEU A 371 5.78 -5.81 -8.43
C LEU A 371 5.42 -7.22 -8.91
N TYR A 372 4.50 -7.36 -9.87
CA TYR A 372 4.18 -8.65 -10.49
C TYR A 372 5.35 -9.21 -11.29
N ALA A 373 6.06 -8.38 -12.07
CA ALA A 373 7.29 -8.82 -12.73
C ALA A 373 8.33 -9.32 -11.71
N GLN A 374 8.55 -8.58 -10.62
CA GLN A 374 9.49 -8.96 -9.55
C GLN A 374 9.10 -10.25 -8.81
N ILE A 375 7.80 -10.52 -8.63
CA ILE A 375 7.31 -11.79 -8.08
C ILE A 375 7.77 -12.95 -8.98
N SER A 376 7.55 -12.84 -10.29
CA SER A 376 7.97 -13.84 -11.27
C SER A 376 9.49 -13.97 -11.34
N GLU A 377 10.24 -12.88 -11.31
CA GLU A 377 11.71 -12.90 -11.31
C GLU A 377 12.25 -13.63 -10.08
N GLY A 378 11.68 -13.33 -8.90
CA GLY A 378 12.01 -14.01 -7.65
C GLY A 378 11.76 -15.51 -7.75
N LEU A 379 10.60 -15.91 -8.26
CA LEU A 379 10.26 -17.32 -8.47
C LEU A 379 11.21 -18.01 -9.46
N VAL A 380 11.42 -17.43 -10.65
CA VAL A 380 12.30 -17.99 -11.68
C VAL A 380 13.74 -18.12 -11.17
N LYS A 381 14.22 -17.18 -10.35
CA LYS A 381 15.53 -17.28 -9.70
C LYS A 381 15.61 -18.47 -8.75
N LEU A 382 14.57 -18.72 -7.96
CA LEU A 382 14.49 -19.90 -7.09
C LEU A 382 14.45 -21.20 -7.90
N MET A 383 13.65 -21.24 -8.97
CA MET A 383 13.55 -22.36 -9.92
C MET A 383 14.91 -22.73 -10.52
N LYS A 384 15.65 -21.72 -11.03
CA LYS A 384 17.01 -21.90 -11.56
C LYS A 384 17.97 -22.47 -10.51
N LYS A 385 17.90 -21.98 -9.27
CA LYS A 385 18.76 -22.46 -8.16
C LYS A 385 18.44 -23.91 -7.79
N ALA A 386 17.16 -24.29 -7.80
CA ALA A 386 16.69 -25.63 -7.46
C ALA A 386 16.79 -26.63 -8.62
N LYS A 387 17.02 -26.16 -9.86
CA LYS A 387 16.91 -26.96 -11.10
C LYS A 387 15.52 -27.61 -11.28
N GLU A 388 14.49 -26.93 -10.80
CA GLU A 388 13.09 -27.32 -10.95
C GLU A 388 12.38 -26.25 -11.78
N PHE A 389 11.82 -26.64 -12.93
CA PHE A 389 11.21 -25.72 -13.90
C PHE A 389 9.70 -25.94 -14.08
N ASN A 390 9.14 -26.96 -13.41
CA ASN A 390 7.71 -27.13 -13.30
C ASN A 390 7.16 -26.14 -12.24
N LEU A 391 6.16 -25.36 -12.63
CA LEU A 391 5.57 -24.32 -11.78
C LEU A 391 4.93 -24.93 -10.52
N PHE A 392 4.10 -25.96 -10.68
CA PHE A 392 3.47 -26.67 -9.57
C PHE A 392 4.50 -27.18 -8.55
N ASN A 393 5.52 -27.92 -8.99
CA ASN A 393 6.56 -28.46 -8.08
C ASN A 393 7.28 -27.34 -7.32
N SER A 394 7.61 -26.25 -8.01
CA SER A 394 8.31 -25.10 -7.43
C SER A 394 7.45 -24.43 -6.34
N LEU A 395 6.17 -24.16 -6.64
CA LEU A 395 5.23 -23.59 -5.67
C LEU A 395 4.91 -24.54 -4.53
N LYS A 396 4.83 -25.85 -4.80
CA LYS A 396 4.56 -26.86 -3.78
C LYS A 396 5.65 -26.92 -2.72
N SER A 397 6.90 -26.72 -3.13
CA SER A 397 8.08 -26.70 -2.26
C SER A 397 8.20 -25.43 -1.40
N ASN A 398 7.43 -24.38 -1.70
CA ASN A 398 7.50 -23.11 -1.01
C ASN A 398 6.39 -23.01 0.07
N SER A 399 6.78 -22.67 1.30
CA SER A 399 5.87 -22.52 2.45
C SER A 399 4.83 -21.40 2.30
N LEU A 400 5.06 -20.48 1.37
CA LEU A 400 4.12 -19.42 1.00
C LEU A 400 3.02 -19.89 0.03
N THR A 401 3.12 -21.08 -0.55
CA THR A 401 2.20 -21.54 -1.62
C THR A 401 1.84 -23.03 -1.56
N SER A 402 2.35 -23.79 -0.59
CA SER A 402 2.33 -25.26 -0.62
C SER A 402 0.94 -25.92 -0.62
N ASN A 403 -0.01 -25.41 0.18
CA ASN A 403 -1.36 -25.97 0.24
C ASN A 403 -2.21 -25.44 -0.91
N ALA A 404 -2.08 -24.16 -1.22
CA ALA A 404 -2.77 -23.52 -2.34
C ALA A 404 -2.41 -24.17 -3.69
N SER A 405 -1.13 -24.44 -3.93
CA SER A 405 -0.68 -25.05 -5.18
C SER A 405 -1.21 -26.47 -5.38
N GLU A 406 -1.42 -27.23 -4.29
CA GLU A 406 -2.03 -28.57 -4.35
C GLU A 406 -3.45 -28.53 -4.91
N ARG A 407 -4.25 -27.57 -4.44
CA ARG A 407 -5.62 -27.36 -4.92
C ARG A 407 -5.67 -26.98 -6.40
N LEU A 408 -4.65 -26.27 -6.86
CA LEU A 408 -4.55 -25.69 -8.20
C LEU A 408 -3.70 -26.54 -9.15
N LYS A 409 -3.37 -27.79 -8.80
CA LYS A 409 -2.45 -28.64 -9.56
C LYS A 409 -2.83 -28.76 -11.03
N SER A 410 -4.11 -28.96 -11.33
CA SER A 410 -4.60 -29.08 -12.72
C SER A 410 -4.32 -27.85 -13.60
N ILE A 411 -4.13 -26.68 -12.97
CA ILE A 411 -3.89 -25.40 -13.65
C ILE A 411 -2.39 -25.06 -13.66
N LEU A 412 -1.65 -25.45 -12.63
CA LEU A 412 -0.26 -25.05 -12.41
C LEU A 412 0.78 -26.10 -12.85
N ASP A 413 0.38 -27.32 -13.21
CA ASP A 413 1.29 -28.41 -13.57
C ASP A 413 1.79 -28.30 -15.02
N PHE A 414 2.67 -27.34 -15.26
CA PHE A 414 3.36 -27.16 -16.53
C PHE A 414 4.77 -26.58 -16.33
N LYS A 415 5.62 -26.69 -17.35
CA LYS A 415 6.97 -26.13 -17.35
C LYS A 415 6.97 -24.67 -17.79
N ILE A 416 7.74 -23.84 -17.11
CA ILE A 416 7.93 -22.43 -17.48
C ILE A 416 9.28 -22.28 -18.18
N GLU A 417 9.30 -21.47 -19.24
CA GLU A 417 10.55 -21.02 -19.86
C GLU A 417 11.34 -20.08 -18.95
N THR A 418 12.66 -20.15 -19.01
CA THR A 418 13.52 -19.38 -18.09
C THR A 418 13.75 -17.93 -18.51
N SER A 419 13.25 -17.56 -19.69
CA SER A 419 13.34 -16.23 -20.29
C SER A 419 11.97 -15.87 -20.85
N LEU A 420 11.15 -15.20 -20.05
CA LEU A 420 9.82 -14.77 -20.44
C LEU A 420 9.84 -13.32 -20.92
N PRO A 421 9.06 -12.96 -21.95
CA PRO A 421 8.75 -11.56 -22.24
C PRO A 421 8.17 -10.87 -21.00
N GLN A 422 8.44 -9.58 -20.82
CA GLN A 422 7.99 -8.83 -19.63
C GLN A 422 6.48 -8.97 -19.37
N ARG A 423 5.65 -8.96 -20.43
CA ARG A 423 4.20 -9.17 -20.32
C ARG A 423 3.85 -10.52 -19.66
N LYS A 424 4.52 -11.60 -20.06
CA LYS A 424 4.33 -12.94 -19.47
C LYS A 424 4.85 -13.01 -18.04
N MET A 425 5.89 -12.23 -17.70
CA MET A 425 6.35 -12.09 -16.30
C MET A 425 5.28 -11.42 -15.43
N VAL A 426 4.62 -10.38 -15.93
CA VAL A 426 3.51 -9.72 -15.21
C VAL A 426 2.33 -10.68 -15.04
N GLU A 427 1.89 -11.35 -16.11
CA GLU A 427 0.78 -12.31 -16.07
C GLU A 427 1.06 -13.47 -15.08
N LEU A 428 2.25 -14.06 -15.12
CA LEU A 428 2.67 -15.09 -14.15
C LEU A 428 2.71 -14.53 -12.72
N GLY A 429 3.15 -13.28 -12.55
CA GLY A 429 3.25 -12.64 -11.25
C GLY A 429 1.87 -12.43 -10.63
N GLN A 430 0.88 -12.08 -11.45
CA GLN A 430 -0.52 -11.96 -11.06
C GLN A 430 -1.06 -13.29 -10.52
N VAL A 431 -0.76 -14.40 -11.19
CA VAL A 431 -1.14 -15.75 -10.76
C VAL A 431 -0.47 -16.10 -9.44
N VAL A 432 0.86 -16.02 -9.37
CA VAL A 432 1.65 -16.40 -8.19
C VAL A 432 1.24 -15.57 -6.97
N GLY A 433 1.01 -14.27 -7.14
CA GLY A 433 0.54 -13.41 -6.07
C GLY A 433 -0.79 -13.90 -5.47
N ARG A 434 -1.73 -14.33 -6.31
CA ARG A 434 -3.03 -14.87 -5.86
C ARG A 434 -2.89 -16.24 -5.21
N VAL A 435 -1.95 -17.08 -5.64
CA VAL A 435 -1.62 -18.34 -4.95
C VAL A 435 -1.08 -18.09 -3.54
N VAL A 436 -0.19 -17.10 -3.36
CA VAL A 436 0.30 -16.69 -2.03
C VAL A 436 -0.86 -16.22 -1.13
N CYS A 437 -1.78 -15.43 -1.67
CA CYS A 437 -2.94 -14.96 -0.93
C CYS A 437 -3.90 -16.10 -0.56
N MET A 438 -4.09 -17.07 -1.47
CA MET A 438 -4.88 -18.28 -1.19
C MET A 438 -4.26 -19.10 -0.05
N GLU A 439 -2.92 -19.24 -0.01
CA GLU A 439 -2.24 -19.92 1.09
C GLU A 439 -2.55 -19.26 2.44
N GLN A 440 -2.52 -17.92 2.48
CA GLN A 440 -2.87 -17.17 3.70
C GLN A 440 -4.33 -17.41 4.10
N VAL A 441 -5.27 -17.44 3.15
CA VAL A 441 -6.70 -17.75 3.41
C VAL A 441 -6.85 -19.15 3.99
N LEU A 442 -6.20 -20.16 3.41
CA LEU A 442 -6.25 -21.53 3.91
C LEU A 442 -5.69 -21.64 5.34
N LYS A 443 -4.57 -20.95 5.62
CA LYS A 443 -3.99 -20.86 6.98
C LYS A 443 -4.93 -20.19 7.97
N LEU A 444 -5.62 -19.11 7.57
CA LEU A 444 -6.62 -18.46 8.41
C LEU A 444 -7.82 -19.38 8.68
N GLY A 445 -8.30 -20.10 7.67
CA GLY A 445 -9.38 -21.07 7.81
C GLY A 445 -9.03 -22.19 8.80
N ALA A 446 -7.80 -22.70 8.76
CA ALA A 446 -7.30 -23.69 9.72
C ALA A 446 -7.25 -23.17 11.17
N LYS A 447 -7.31 -21.85 11.40
CA LYS A 447 -7.41 -21.22 12.73
C LYS A 447 -8.86 -21.06 13.21
N GLY A 448 -9.85 -21.51 12.45
CA GLY A 448 -11.26 -21.47 12.84
C GLY A 448 -11.99 -20.19 12.43
N PHE A 449 -11.48 -19.45 11.43
CA PHE A 449 -12.25 -18.36 10.83
C PHE A 449 -13.51 -18.93 10.12
N ASN A 450 -14.52 -18.07 9.88
CA ASN A 450 -15.81 -18.49 9.32
C ASN A 450 -15.63 -19.33 8.04
N GLY A 451 -16.01 -20.61 8.09
CA GLY A 451 -15.77 -21.57 7.01
C GLY A 451 -16.47 -21.23 5.69
N GLN A 452 -17.67 -20.63 5.74
CA GLN A 452 -18.39 -20.21 4.52
C GLN A 452 -17.68 -19.04 3.83
N LEU A 453 -17.15 -18.10 4.61
CA LEU A 453 -16.36 -16.99 4.07
C LEU A 453 -15.04 -17.49 3.47
N ILE A 454 -14.37 -18.44 4.13
CA ILE A 454 -13.15 -19.07 3.60
C ILE A 454 -13.44 -19.79 2.28
N GLU A 455 -14.52 -20.58 2.22
CA GLU A 455 -14.90 -21.29 1.01
C GLU A 455 -15.17 -20.32 -0.17
N ASN A 456 -15.91 -19.23 0.07
CA ASN A 456 -16.16 -18.21 -0.93
C ASN A 456 -14.87 -17.52 -1.38
N ALA A 457 -13.98 -17.17 -0.44
CA ALA A 457 -12.70 -16.56 -0.73
C ALA A 457 -11.81 -17.46 -1.61
N VAL A 458 -11.74 -18.76 -1.29
CA VAL A 458 -11.00 -19.73 -2.09
C VAL A 458 -11.58 -19.85 -3.49
N LYS A 459 -12.90 -19.99 -3.63
CA LYS A 459 -13.56 -20.09 -4.95
C LYS A 459 -13.33 -18.85 -5.82
N VAL A 460 -13.39 -17.65 -5.24
CA VAL A 460 -13.11 -16.40 -5.97
C VAL A 460 -11.67 -16.36 -6.44
N LEU A 461 -10.71 -16.75 -5.60
CA LEU A 461 -9.30 -16.83 -6.00
C LEU A 461 -9.05 -17.90 -7.07
N GLU A 462 -9.69 -19.07 -6.98
CA GLU A 462 -9.63 -20.11 -8.01
C GLU A 462 -10.10 -19.56 -9.38
N GLN A 463 -11.25 -18.90 -9.42
CA GLN A 463 -11.79 -18.28 -10.64
C GLN A 463 -10.86 -17.19 -11.21
N GLU A 464 -10.30 -16.33 -10.36
CA GLU A 464 -9.35 -15.30 -10.79
C GLU A 464 -8.06 -15.92 -11.36
N ILE A 465 -7.55 -16.96 -10.71
CA ILE A 465 -6.34 -17.67 -11.17
C ILE A 465 -6.60 -18.37 -12.51
N GLU A 466 -7.74 -19.06 -12.67
CA GLU A 466 -8.11 -19.71 -13.94
C GLU A 466 -8.17 -18.70 -15.10
N MET A 467 -8.80 -17.55 -14.88
CA MET A 467 -8.90 -16.49 -15.88
C MET A 467 -7.52 -15.92 -16.26
N LEU A 468 -6.67 -15.65 -15.28
CA LEU A 468 -5.31 -15.16 -15.53
C LEU A 468 -4.44 -16.19 -16.24
N MET A 469 -4.57 -17.47 -15.87
CA MET A 469 -3.85 -18.57 -16.51
C MET A 469 -4.29 -18.80 -17.95
N SER A 470 -5.56 -18.60 -18.27
CA SER A 470 -6.03 -18.58 -19.66
C SER A 470 -5.32 -17.48 -20.47
N GLY A 471 -5.19 -16.27 -19.92
CA GLY A 471 -4.40 -15.19 -20.51
C GLY A 471 -2.91 -15.53 -20.65
N TYR A 472 -2.32 -16.14 -19.63
CA TYR A 472 -0.92 -16.57 -19.64
C TYR A 472 -0.63 -17.60 -20.74
N HIS A 473 -1.52 -18.55 -20.98
CA HIS A 473 -1.36 -19.53 -22.06
C HIS A 473 -1.68 -18.98 -23.45
N HIS A 474 -2.36 -17.83 -23.54
CA HIS A 474 -2.63 -17.20 -24.83
C HIS A 474 -1.34 -16.68 -25.47
N THR A 475 -1.09 -17.11 -26.71
CA THR A 475 0.14 -16.78 -27.47
C THR A 475 -0.04 -15.64 -28.46
N GLY A 476 -1.28 -15.18 -28.71
CA GLY A 476 -1.56 -14.06 -29.58
C GLY A 476 -0.92 -12.77 -29.06
N GLN A 477 -0.29 -12.02 -29.95
CA GLN A 477 0.35 -10.75 -29.64
C GLN A 477 -0.43 -9.60 -30.26
N VAL A 478 -0.76 -8.63 -29.41
CA VAL A 478 -1.22 -7.30 -29.84
C VAL A 478 -0.05 -6.34 -29.66
N ASN A 479 0.23 -5.59 -30.74
CA ASN A 479 1.29 -4.59 -30.81
C ASN A 479 0.68 -3.19 -30.86
N ALA A 480 1.37 -2.21 -30.28
CA ALA A 480 0.97 -0.82 -30.39
C ALA A 480 1.12 -0.36 -31.85
N ILE A 481 0.09 0.30 -32.38
CA ILE A 481 0.12 0.95 -33.68
C ILE A 481 0.32 2.44 -33.43
N GLU A 482 1.52 2.96 -33.67
CA GLU A 482 1.85 4.37 -33.38
C GLU A 482 1.08 5.34 -34.30
N VAL A 483 0.92 4.98 -35.57
CA VAL A 483 0.20 5.78 -36.57
C VAL A 483 -1.25 5.31 -36.68
N TYR A 484 -1.95 5.24 -35.55
CA TYR A 484 -3.34 4.72 -35.50
C TYR A 484 -4.36 5.62 -36.22
N ASN A 485 -4.02 6.85 -36.58
CA ASN A 485 -4.95 7.81 -37.22
C ASN A 485 -5.18 7.53 -38.71
N ASN A 486 -4.30 6.78 -39.37
CA ASN A 486 -4.45 6.45 -40.78
C ASN A 486 -5.57 5.42 -40.93
N GLU A 487 -6.56 5.70 -41.78
CA GLU A 487 -7.65 4.76 -42.13
C GLU A 487 -8.43 4.24 -40.91
N SER A 488 -8.44 4.97 -39.79
CA SER A 488 -9.14 4.57 -38.56
C SER A 488 -10.44 5.31 -38.33
N ASN A 489 -10.75 6.31 -39.15
CA ASN A 489 -12.05 6.96 -39.12
C ASN A 489 -13.10 6.01 -39.71
N TRP A 490 -13.81 5.30 -38.83
CA TRP A 490 -14.83 4.31 -39.22
C TRP A 490 -15.90 4.88 -40.17
N ARG A 491 -16.09 6.20 -40.21
CA ARG A 491 -17.05 6.87 -41.12
C ARG A 491 -16.61 6.86 -42.59
N GLU A 492 -15.32 6.70 -42.87
CA GLU A 492 -14.78 6.64 -44.24
C GLU A 492 -15.06 5.28 -44.91
N PHE A 493 -15.65 4.33 -44.18
CA PHE A 493 -16.01 2.98 -44.64
C PHE A 493 -17.52 2.73 -44.65
N LEU A 494 -18.33 3.80 -44.58
CA LEU A 494 -19.78 3.78 -44.80
C LEU A 494 -20.07 4.05 -46.28
#